data_AF-A0A5N9HH82-F1
#
_entry.id   AF-A0A5N9HH82-F1
#
_cell.length_a   1.000
_cell.length_b   1.000
_cell.length_c   1.000
_cell.angle_alpha   90.00
_cell.angle_beta   90.00
_cell.angle_gamma   90.00
#
_symmetry.space_group_name_H-M   'P 1'
#
loop_
_entity.id
_entity.type
_entity.pdbx_description
1 polymer ?
#
loop_
_entity_poly.entity_id
_entity_poly.type
_entity_poly.pdbx_seq_one_letter_code
_entity_poly.pdbx_strand_id
1 'polypeptide(L)'
;MQDSNNQVLYVGKAKHLKNRIRSYFNSSSNLSPKIQQLVHKIERFEFIVTETETEALILENNLIKQLKPYYNDRLKDDKTYPFIKVTLQEKFPKV
;
A
#
# COMPACT_ATOMS: atom_id res chain seq x y z
N MET A 1 1.89 -8.96 -0.88
CA MET A 1 1.61 -10.14 -0.03
C MET A 1 0.83 -11.13 -0.88
N GLN A 2 1.26 -12.40 -0.92
CA GLN A 2 0.76 -13.42 -1.84
C GLN A 2 0.33 -14.69 -1.09
N ASP A 3 -0.63 -15.41 -1.67
CA ASP A 3 -1.00 -16.76 -1.23
C ASP A 3 -0.15 -17.85 -1.92
N SER A 4 -0.47 -19.12 -1.63
CA SER A 4 0.19 -20.30 -2.21
C SER A 4 0.06 -20.42 -3.74
N ASN A 5 -0.92 -19.75 -4.34
CA ASN A 5 -1.16 -19.74 -5.78
C ASN A 5 -0.50 -18.53 -6.46
N ASN A 6 0.39 -17.81 -5.77
CA ASN A 6 1.00 -16.56 -6.21
C ASN A 6 -0.01 -15.42 -6.46
N GLN A 7 -1.24 -15.51 -5.97
CA GLN A 7 -2.22 -14.44 -6.11
C GLN A 7 -1.88 -13.31 -5.13
N VAL A 8 -1.79 -12.08 -5.63
CA VAL A 8 -1.57 -10.90 -4.78
C VAL A 8 -2.84 -10.62 -3.99
N LEU A 9 -2.74 -10.76 -2.66
CA LEU A 9 -3.83 -10.54 -1.71
C LEU A 9 -3.88 -9.09 -1.20
N TYR A 10 -2.72 -8.48 -1.00
CA TYR A 10 -2.59 -7.12 -0.47
C TYR A 10 -1.30 -6.44 -0.96
N VAL A 11 -1.41 -5.14 -1.27
CA VAL A 11 -0.31 -4.23 -1.58
C VAL A 11 -0.34 -3.06 -0.59
N GLY A 12 0.82 -2.67 -0.08
CA GLY A 12 0.94 -1.52 0.82
C GLY A 12 2.34 -0.91 0.83
N LYS A 13 2.45 0.37 1.14
CA LYS A 13 3.72 1.10 1.31
C LYS A 13 4.20 1.11 2.77
N ALA A 14 5.51 1.28 2.96
CA ALA A 14 6.11 1.45 4.28
C ALA A 14 7.37 2.31 4.23
N LYS A 15 7.56 3.19 5.23
CA LYS A 15 8.85 3.87 5.47
C LYS A 15 9.92 2.88 5.94
N HIS A 16 9.50 1.93 6.78
CA HIS A 16 10.35 0.86 7.31
C HIS A 16 9.67 -0.49 7.12
N LEU A 17 10.12 -1.25 6.11
CA LEU A 17 9.56 -2.56 5.76
C LEU A 17 9.54 -3.52 6.96
N LYS A 18 10.64 -3.58 7.73
CA LYS A 18 10.75 -4.45 8.92
C LYS A 18 9.65 -4.19 9.94
N ASN A 19 9.39 -2.92 10.26
CA ASN A 19 8.37 -2.54 11.24
C ASN A 19 6.97 -2.82 10.70
N ARG A 20 6.74 -2.57 9.40
CA ARG A 20 5.47 -2.86 8.73
C ARG A 20 5.15 -4.34 8.77
N ILE A 21 6.11 -5.20 8.41
CA ILE A 21 5.93 -6.65 8.45
C ILE A 21 5.65 -7.12 9.88
N ARG A 22 6.47 -6.70 10.85
CA ARG A 22 6.26 -7.04 12.27
C ARG A 22 4.87 -6.67 12.79
N SER A 23 4.31 -5.54 12.35
CA SER A 23 2.98 -5.10 12.79
C SER A 23 1.86 -6.10 12.48
N TYR A 24 2.02 -6.93 11.43
CA TYR A 24 1.05 -7.97 11.08
C TYR A 24 1.15 -9.23 11.94
N PHE A 25 2.27 -9.42 12.65
CA PHE A 25 2.55 -10.63 13.44
C PHE A 25 2.67 -10.35 14.95
N ASN A 26 2.51 -9.09 15.36
CA ASN A 26 2.32 -8.74 16.77
C ASN A 26 0.93 -9.21 17.24
N SER A 27 0.71 -9.25 18.56
CA SER A 27 -0.48 -9.81 19.22
C SER A 27 -1.79 -9.55 18.45
N SER A 28 -2.47 -10.64 18.09
CA SER A 28 -3.66 -10.66 17.21
C SER A 28 -4.82 -9.80 17.71
N SER A 29 -4.90 -9.53 19.01
CA SER A 29 -5.90 -8.67 19.65
C SER A 29 -5.93 -7.24 19.08
N ASN A 30 -4.83 -6.77 18.48
CA ASN A 30 -4.71 -5.43 17.93
C ASN A 30 -5.01 -5.35 16.42
N LEU A 31 -5.26 -6.48 15.76
CA LEU A 31 -5.52 -6.54 14.33
C LEU A 31 -7.02 -6.65 14.07
N SER A 32 -7.50 -5.94 13.03
CA SER A 32 -8.89 -6.11 12.59
C SER A 32 -9.12 -7.54 12.07
N PRO A 33 -10.35 -8.09 12.16
CA PRO A 33 -10.65 -9.44 11.69
C PRO A 33 -10.23 -9.68 10.24
N LYS A 34 -10.39 -8.67 9.37
CA LYS A 34 -9.97 -8.71 7.98
C LYS A 34 -8.45 -8.89 7.83
N ILE A 35 -7.67 -8.18 8.63
CA ILE A 35 -6.21 -8.29 8.62
C ILE A 35 -5.77 -9.62 9.23
N GLN A 36 -6.43 -10.11 10.27
CA GLN A 36 -6.16 -11.45 10.81
C GLN A 36 -6.37 -12.51 9.73
N GLN A 37 -7.49 -12.48 8.98
CA GLN A 37 -7.72 -13.41 7.88
C GLN A 37 -6.67 -13.27 6.76
N LEU A 38 -6.27 -12.05 6.41
CA LEU A 38 -5.20 -11.82 5.46
C LEU A 38 -3.92 -12.54 5.92
N VAL A 39 -3.50 -12.32 7.17
CA VAL A 39 -2.26 -12.91 7.72
C VAL A 39 -2.27 -14.44 7.67
N HIS A 40 -3.42 -15.08 7.93
CA HIS A 40 -3.56 -16.54 7.84
C HIS A 40 -3.45 -17.09 6.40
N LYS A 41 -3.61 -16.26 5.36
CA LYS A 41 -3.54 -16.67 3.95
C LYS A 41 -2.21 -16.30 3.27
N ILE A 42 -1.35 -15.54 3.94
CA ILE A 42 -0.08 -15.12 3.34
C ILE A 42 0.92 -16.27 3.44
N GLU A 43 1.43 -16.68 2.29
CA GLU A 43 2.56 -17.61 2.19
C GLU A 43 3.85 -16.88 1.85
N ARG A 44 3.75 -15.73 1.14
CA ARG A 44 4.91 -15.00 0.64
C ARG A 44 4.78 -13.48 0.71
N PHE A 45 5.90 -12.84 1.05
CA PHE A 45 6.07 -11.40 0.94
C PHE A 45 7.02 -11.08 -0.22
N GLU A 46 6.59 -10.17 -1.08
CA GLU A 46 7.43 -9.51 -2.08
C GLU A 46 7.49 -8.02 -1.77
N PHE A 47 8.62 -7.39 -2.05
CA PHE A 47 8.83 -5.97 -1.84
C PHE A 47 9.68 -5.37 -2.96
N ILE A 48 9.42 -4.10 -3.25
CA ILE A 48 10.21 -3.26 -4.15
C ILE A 48 10.70 -2.10 -3.29
N VAL A 49 12.01 -1.88 -3.26
CA VAL A 49 12.61 -0.75 -2.54
C VAL A 49 12.57 0.47 -3.45
N THR A 50 12.07 1.60 -2.94
CA THR A 50 12.05 2.88 -3.63
C THR A 50 12.97 3.88 -2.91
N GLU A 51 13.42 4.92 -3.62
CA GLU A 51 14.33 5.91 -3.06
C GLU A 51 13.59 6.94 -2.21
N THR A 52 12.33 7.24 -2.58
CA THR A 52 11.51 8.22 -1.88
C THR A 52 10.16 7.66 -1.42
N GLU A 53 9.54 8.32 -0.44
CA GLU A 53 8.17 8.01 0.00
C GLU A 53 7.13 8.28 -1.10
N THR A 54 7.39 9.29 -1.94
CA THR A 54 6.51 9.66 -3.06
C THR A 54 6.49 8.58 -4.13
N GLU A 55 7.64 8.00 -4.46
CA GLU A 55 7.72 6.86 -5.38
C GLU A 55 7.00 5.64 -4.81
N ALA A 56 7.20 5.31 -3.53
CA ALA A 56 6.48 4.22 -2.87
C ALA A 56 4.96 4.41 -2.97
N LEU A 57 4.48 5.65 -2.81
CA LEU A 57 3.08 6.01 -2.92
C LEU A 57 2.54 5.81 -4.34
N ILE A 58 3.28 6.28 -5.35
CA ILE A 58 2.91 6.15 -6.76
C ILE A 58 2.88 4.67 -7.17
N LEU A 59 3.91 3.92 -6.80
CA LEU A 59 4.04 2.50 -7.11
C LEU A 59 2.92 1.68 -6.44
N GLU A 60 2.63 1.93 -5.16
CA GLU A 60 1.51 1.31 -4.44
C GLU A 60 0.18 1.55 -5.17
N ASN A 61 -0.11 2.78 -5.55
CA ASN A 61 -1.35 3.12 -6.27
C ASN A 61 -1.45 2.37 -7.60
N ASN A 62 -0.36 2.36 -8.39
CA ASN A 62 -0.32 1.67 -9.69
C ASN A 62 -0.55 0.17 -9.52
N LEU A 63 0.13 -0.47 -8.56
CA LEU A 63 -0.02 -1.90 -8.27
C LEU A 63 -1.43 -2.25 -7.77
N ILE A 64 -2.05 -1.42 -6.92
CA ILE A 64 -3.42 -1.67 -6.46
C ILE A 64 -4.39 -1.56 -7.64
N LYS A 65 -4.24 -0.57 -8.53
CA LYS A 65 -5.11 -0.40 -9.70
C LYS A 65 -4.97 -1.53 -10.72
N GLN A 66 -3.74 -1.99 -10.96
CA GLN A 66 -3.44 -3.07 -11.90
C GLN A 66 -3.91 -4.43 -11.38
N LEU A 67 -3.61 -4.75 -10.11
CA LEU A 67 -3.84 -6.10 -9.56
C LEU A 67 -5.18 -6.25 -8.83
N LYS A 68 -5.80 -5.13 -8.45
CA LYS A 68 -7.03 -5.04 -7.65
C LYS A 68 -7.09 -6.05 -6.48
N PRO A 69 -6.07 -6.09 -5.60
CA PRO A 69 -5.96 -7.16 -4.61
C PRO A 69 -7.17 -7.23 -3.68
N TYR A 70 -7.63 -8.42 -3.34
CA TYR A 70 -8.88 -8.62 -2.59
C TYR A 70 -8.92 -7.82 -1.27
N TYR A 71 -7.83 -7.81 -0.50
CA TYR A 71 -7.79 -7.19 0.82
C TYR A 71 -7.53 -5.67 0.83
N ASN A 72 -7.21 -5.04 -0.31
CA ASN A 72 -7.12 -3.58 -0.39
C ASN A 72 -8.53 -2.95 -0.40
N ASP A 73 -8.80 -1.96 0.45
CA ASP A 73 -10.10 -1.28 0.50
C ASP A 73 -10.16 -0.01 -0.38
N ARG A 74 -9.03 0.68 -0.51
CA ARG A 74 -8.91 1.96 -1.22
C ARG A 74 -8.15 1.78 -2.53
N LEU A 75 -8.27 2.76 -3.43
CA LEU A 75 -7.48 2.88 -4.67
C LEU A 75 -7.73 1.76 -5.70
N LYS A 76 -8.85 1.05 -5.57
CA LYS A 76 -9.32 0.08 -6.57
C LYS A 76 -10.07 0.74 -7.73
N ASP A 77 -10.60 1.93 -7.50
CA ASP A 77 -11.31 2.77 -8.46
C ASP A 77 -10.33 3.79 -9.11
N ASP A 78 -10.83 4.63 -10.02
CA ASP A 78 -10.01 5.62 -10.72
C ASP A 78 -9.42 6.70 -9.79
N LYS A 79 -9.78 6.69 -8.50
CA LYS A 79 -9.25 7.63 -7.50
C LYS A 79 -7.74 7.44 -7.39
N THR A 80 -7.03 8.54 -7.55
CA THR A 80 -5.59 8.64 -7.32
C THR A 80 -5.38 9.31 -5.97
N TYR A 81 -4.21 9.12 -5.38
CA TYR A 81 -3.82 9.91 -4.22
C TYR A 81 -4.05 11.41 -4.49
N PRO A 82 -4.68 12.14 -3.56
CA PRO A 82 -4.93 13.56 -3.77
C PRO A 82 -3.59 14.30 -3.78
N PHE A 83 -3.33 15.02 -4.86
CA PHE A 83 -2.20 15.94 -4.97
C PHE A 83 -2.71 17.36 -4.93
N ILE A 84 -1.99 18.23 -4.22
CA ILE A 84 -2.18 19.68 -4.28
C ILE A 84 -1.05 20.21 -5.18
N LYS A 85 -1.41 20.88 -6.28
CA LYS A 85 -0.43 21.49 -7.18
C LYS A 85 -0.30 22.96 -6.83
N VAL A 86 0.84 23.35 -6.25
CA VAL A 86 1.14 24.77 -6.04
C VAL A 86 1.94 25.31 -7.21
N THR A 87 1.42 26.31 -7.92
CA THR A 87 2.17 26.99 -8.98
C THR A 87 3.10 28.03 -8.37
N LEU A 88 4.41 27.89 -8.59
CA LEU A 88 5.43 28.82 -8.06
C LEU A 88 5.90 29.85 -9.10
N GLN A 89 5.47 29.71 -10.35
CA GLN A 89 5.89 30.57 -11.46
C GLN A 89 4.99 31.80 -11.64
N GLU A 90 3.88 31.89 -10.91
CA GLU A 90 2.98 33.05 -10.93
C GLU A 90 3.33 34.06 -9.83
N LYS A 91 2.91 35.32 -10.00
CA LYS A 91 3.17 36.43 -9.06
C LYS A 91 2.69 36.11 -7.63
N PHE A 92 1.67 35.26 -7.48
CA PHE A 92 1.22 34.70 -6.22
C PHE A 92 0.95 33.21 -6.38
N PRO A 93 1.31 32.35 -5.40
CA PRO A 93 1.04 30.93 -5.49
C PRO A 93 -0.44 30.62 -5.59
N LYS A 94 -0.82 29.73 -6.53
CA LYS A 94 -2.19 29.20 -6.67
C LYS A 94 -2.20 27.70 -6.37
N VAL A 95 -3.30 27.23 -5.80
CA VAL A 95 -3.58 25.83 -5.40
C VAL A 95 -4.47 25.15 -6.43
#